data_AF-A0A1H7E328-F1
#
_entry.id   AF-A0A1H7E328-F1
#
_cell.length_a   1.000
_cell.length_b   1.000
_cell.length_c   1.000
_cell.angle_alpha   90.00
_cell.angle_beta   90.00
_cell.angle_gamma   90.00
#
_symmetry.space_group_name_H-M   'P 1'
#
loop_
_entity.id
_entity.type
_entity.pdbx_description
1 polymer ?
#
loop_
_entity_poly.entity_id
_entity_poly.type
_entity_poly.pdbx_seq_one_letter_code
_entity_poly.pdbx_strand_id
1 'polypeptide(L)'
;MEAEDGRRIVALPLGQAIEIARVLESVVVSLDRIGSREAGGEADVHTLGRFMTAWFVGPRLSSARTALWNAIAQVIGEEAVEEIAASTPAFPDPVPQEVRTLIQERRKWNEEQST
;
A
#
# COMPACT_ATOMS: atom_id res chain seq x y z
N MET A 1 7.91 -2.83 28.41
CA MET A 1 8.39 -3.61 27.25
C MET A 1 8.33 -2.76 25.96
N GLU A 2 8.65 -1.47 26.02
CA GLU A 2 8.63 -0.58 24.83
C GLU A 2 10.05 -0.09 24.47
N ALA A 3 10.97 -0.09 25.44
CA ALA A 3 12.34 0.40 25.23
C ALA A 3 13.25 -0.55 24.42
N GLU A 4 12.85 -1.81 24.19
CA GLU A 4 13.61 -2.78 23.39
C GLU A 4 13.23 -2.75 21.90
N ASP A 5 12.05 -2.26 21.54
CA ASP A 5 11.56 -2.33 20.16
C ASP A 5 12.31 -1.36 19.22
N GLY A 6 12.64 -0.17 19.72
CA GLY A 6 13.38 0.85 18.96
C GLY A 6 14.85 0.51 18.64
N ARG A 7 15.36 -0.64 19.09
CA ARG A 7 16.73 -1.11 18.79
C ARG A 7 16.77 -2.32 17.85
N ARG A 8 15.63 -2.93 17.54
CA ARG A 8 15.58 -4.12 16.68
C ARG A 8 15.58 -3.68 15.22
N ILE A 9 16.55 -4.16 14.45
CA ILE A 9 16.73 -3.78 13.05
C ILE A 9 16.18 -4.91 12.16
N VAL A 10 15.24 -4.57 11.30
CA VAL A 10 14.84 -5.42 10.18
C VAL A 10 15.79 -5.18 9.02
N ALA A 11 16.48 -6.21 8.56
CA ALA A 11 17.46 -6.13 7.48
C ALA A 11 16.98 -6.90 6.25
N LEU A 12 17.23 -6.34 5.07
CA LEU A 12 16.98 -6.96 3.77
C LEU A 12 18.22 -6.83 2.89
N PRO A 13 18.50 -7.82 2.03
CA PRO A 13 19.43 -7.63 0.93
C PRO A 13 19.04 -6.39 0.11
N LEU A 14 20.02 -5.55 -0.24
CA LEU A 14 19.78 -4.31 -0.97
C LEU A 14 19.00 -4.54 -2.28
N GLY A 15 19.30 -5.62 -3.00
CA GLY A 15 18.58 -5.98 -4.22
C GLY A 15 17.07 -6.20 -3.98
N GLN A 16 16.74 -6.94 -2.92
CA GLN A 16 15.35 -7.20 -2.54
C GLN A 16 14.64 -5.92 -2.08
N ALA A 17 15.33 -5.05 -1.34
CA ALA A 17 14.79 -3.75 -0.95
C ALA A 17 14.49 -2.85 -2.16
N ILE A 18 15.38 -2.82 -3.16
CA ILE A 18 15.18 -2.08 -4.41
C ILE A 18 13.99 -2.64 -5.21
N GLU A 19 13.85 -3.97 -5.27
CA GLU A 19 12.73 -4.62 -5.97
C GLU A 19 11.38 -4.27 -5.31
N ILE A 20 11.31 -4.36 -3.99
CA ILE A 20 10.13 -3.94 -3.22
C ILE A 20 9.81 -2.47 -3.49
N ALA A 21 10.82 -1.59 -3.39
CA ALA A 21 10.65 -0.15 -3.62
C ALA A 21 10.11 0.15 -5.03
N ARG A 22 10.64 -0.52 -6.06
CA ARG A 22 10.16 -0.36 -7.45
C ARG A 22 8.73 -0.84 -7.64
N VAL A 23 8.33 -1.94 -6.99
CA VAL A 23 6.94 -2.42 -7.03
C VAL A 23 6.01 -1.40 -6.38
N LEU A 24 6.35 -0.93 -5.18
CA LEU A 24 5.54 0.05 -4.46
C LEU A 24 5.42 1.36 -5.24
N GLU A 25 6.53 1.91 -5.73
CA GLU A 25 6.56 3.13 -6.54
C GLU A 25 5.68 2.99 -7.79
N SER A 26 5.86 1.90 -8.54
CA SER A 26 5.09 1.63 -9.75
C SER A 26 3.59 1.55 -9.46
N VAL A 27 3.20 0.96 -8.33
CA VAL A 27 1.78 0.82 -7.96
C VAL A 27 1.20 2.14 -7.49
N VAL A 28 1.87 2.82 -6.57
CA VAL A 28 1.38 4.09 -5.98
C VAL A 28 1.22 5.15 -7.06
N VAL A 29 2.23 5.36 -7.91
CA VAL A 29 2.18 6.35 -8.99
C VAL A 29 1.08 6.01 -10.01
N SER A 30 0.88 4.74 -10.32
CA SER A 30 -0.15 4.33 -11.27
C SER A 30 -1.55 4.51 -10.69
N LEU A 31 -1.77 4.13 -9.42
CA LEU A 31 -3.07 4.31 -8.76
C LEU A 31 -3.42 5.79 -8.61
N ASP A 32 -2.45 6.65 -8.29
CA ASP A 32 -2.70 8.10 -8.21
C ASP A 32 -3.12 8.67 -9.57
N ARG A 33 -2.40 8.31 -10.65
CA ARG A 33 -2.74 8.74 -12.01
C ARG A 33 -4.09 8.21 -12.47
N ILE A 34 -4.42 6.96 -12.18
CA ILE A 34 -5.71 6.36 -12.53
C ILE A 34 -6.82 7.07 -11.76
N GLY A 35 -6.67 7.24 -10.45
CA GLY A 35 -7.65 7.93 -9.61
C GLY A 35 -7.86 9.39 -10.01
N SER A 36 -6.80 10.09 -10.41
CA SER A 36 -6.88 11.45 -10.96
C SER A 36 -7.70 11.49 -12.26
N ARG A 37 -7.47 10.55 -13.18
CA ARG A 37 -8.23 10.44 -14.43
C ARG A 37 -9.69 10.03 -14.20
N GLU A 38 -9.96 9.14 -13.25
CA GLU A 38 -11.33 8.76 -12.87
C GLU A 38 -12.08 9.97 -12.29
N ALA A 39 -11.44 10.75 -11.42
CA ALA A 39 -12.03 11.98 -10.87
C ALA A 39 -12.30 13.05 -11.94
N GLY A 40 -11.43 13.15 -12.96
CA GLY A 40 -11.59 14.04 -14.10
C GLY A 40 -12.54 13.54 -15.20
N GLY A 41 -13.09 12.32 -15.07
CA GLY A 41 -13.95 11.70 -16.09
C GLY A 41 -13.22 11.24 -17.36
N GLU A 42 -11.88 11.17 -17.33
CA GLU A 42 -11.02 10.78 -18.46
C GLU A 42 -10.70 9.28 -18.48
N ALA A 43 -10.87 8.57 -17.36
CA ALA A 43 -10.66 7.13 -17.29
C ALA A 43 -11.93 6.35 -17.63
N ASP A 44 -11.79 5.32 -18.46
CA ASP A 44 -12.85 4.32 -18.65
C ASP A 44 -12.97 3.42 -17.41
N VAL A 45 -14.15 2.82 -17.23
CA VAL A 45 -14.46 1.89 -16.11
C VAL A 45 -13.54 0.65 -16.05
N HIS A 46 -12.75 0.42 -17.10
CA HIS A 46 -11.85 -0.73 -17.22
C HIS A 46 -10.39 -0.40 -16.95
N THR A 47 -10.04 0.87 -16.75
CA THR A 47 -8.65 1.32 -16.64
C THR A 47 -7.99 0.75 -15.38
N LEU A 48 -8.65 0.86 -14.23
CA LEU A 48 -8.19 0.22 -13.00
C LEU A 48 -8.13 -1.31 -13.12
N GLY A 49 -9.16 -1.92 -13.71
CA GLY A 49 -9.21 -3.38 -13.88
C GLY A 49 -8.07 -3.92 -14.75
N ARG A 50 -7.73 -3.25 -15.86
CA ARG A 50 -6.60 -3.60 -16.72
C ARG A 50 -5.27 -3.40 -16.00
N PHE A 51 -5.12 -2.32 -15.23
CA PHE A 51 -3.92 -2.14 -14.42
C PHE A 51 -3.75 -3.29 -13.43
N MET A 52 -4.79 -3.64 -12.67
CA MET A 52 -4.71 -4.71 -11.67
C MET A 52 -4.36 -6.07 -12.29
N THR A 53 -4.95 -6.40 -13.45
CA THR A 53 -4.82 -7.70 -14.10
C THR A 53 -3.63 -7.80 -15.05
N ALA A 54 -3.53 -6.93 -16.05
CA ALA A 54 -2.51 -7.01 -17.09
C ALA A 54 -1.09 -6.69 -16.58
N TRP A 55 -0.97 -5.91 -15.50
CA TRP A 55 0.32 -5.60 -14.87
C TRP A 55 0.64 -6.50 -13.68
N PHE A 56 -0.19 -7.52 -13.42
CA PHE A 56 -0.02 -8.48 -12.33
C PHE A 56 0.24 -7.80 -10.97
N VAL A 57 -0.54 -6.76 -10.66
CA VAL A 57 -0.31 -5.92 -9.48
C VAL A 57 -0.43 -6.74 -8.19
N GLY A 58 -1.48 -7.56 -8.08
CA GLY A 58 -1.70 -8.44 -6.91
C GLY A 58 -0.51 -9.38 -6.65
N PRO A 59 -0.09 -10.22 -7.61
CA PRO A 59 1.08 -11.07 -7.44
C PRO A 59 2.37 -10.32 -7.08
N ARG A 60 2.63 -9.17 -7.72
CA ARG A 60 3.83 -8.36 -7.44
C ARG A 60 3.83 -7.80 -6.01
N LEU A 61 2.70 -7.26 -5.57
CA LEU A 61 2.54 -6.77 -4.20
C LEU A 61 2.59 -7.90 -3.18
N SER A 62 2.00 -9.05 -3.49
CA SER A 62 2.05 -10.24 -2.62
C SER A 62 3.50 -10.68 -2.41
N SER A 63 4.28 -10.77 -3.48
CA SER A 63 5.71 -11.11 -3.40
C SER A 63 6.51 -10.09 -2.57
N ALA A 64 6.31 -8.79 -2.82
CA ALA A 64 6.96 -7.73 -2.05
C ALA A 64 6.56 -7.76 -0.56
N ARG A 65 5.27 -7.99 -0.27
CA ARG A 65 4.73 -8.14 1.08
C ARG A 65 5.36 -9.34 1.80
N THR A 66 5.43 -10.50 1.15
CA THR A 66 6.04 -11.70 1.73
C THR A 66 7.51 -11.47 2.05
N ALA A 67 8.26 -10.82 1.17
CA ALA A 67 9.65 -10.47 1.43
C ALA A 67 9.82 -9.60 2.70
N LEU A 68 8.98 -8.58 2.87
CA LEU A 68 8.98 -7.74 4.07
C LEU A 68 8.62 -8.54 5.33
N TRP A 69 7.53 -9.31 5.30
CA TRP A 69 7.07 -10.08 6.46
C TRP A 69 8.07 -11.15 6.88
N ASN A 70 8.74 -11.80 5.93
CA ASN A 70 9.79 -12.77 6.24
C ASN A 70 10.96 -12.10 6.98
N ALA A 71 11.38 -10.90 6.54
CA ALA A 71 12.44 -10.17 7.23
C ALA A 71 12.02 -9.70 8.62
N ILE A 72 10.75 -9.29 8.79
CA ILE A 72 10.20 -8.91 10.10
C ILE A 72 10.10 -10.14 11.02
N ALA A 73 9.63 -11.29 10.51
CA ALA A 73 9.49 -12.53 11.26
C ALA A 73 10.83 -13.04 11.82
N GLN A 74 11.95 -12.79 11.11
CA GLN A 74 13.28 -13.11 11.62
C GLN A 74 13.66 -12.32 12.88
N VAL A 75 13.00 -11.18 13.13
CA VAL A 75 13.30 -10.28 14.26
C VAL A 75 12.32 -10.46 15.41
N ILE A 76 11.04 -10.65 15.11
CA ILE A 76 9.96 -10.69 16.12
C ILE A 76 9.27 -12.06 16.26
N GLY A 77 9.62 -13.02 15.40
CA GLY A 77 8.98 -14.34 15.33
C GLY A 77 7.74 -14.36 14.43
N GLU A 78 7.38 -15.55 13.96
CA GLU A 78 6.22 -15.77 13.07
C GLU A 78 4.89 -15.47 13.77
N GLU A 79 4.73 -15.91 15.02
CA GLU A 79 3.50 -15.71 15.79
C GLU A 79 3.16 -14.22 15.97
N ALA A 80 4.15 -13.39 16.29
CA ALA A 80 3.97 -11.94 16.41
C ALA A 80 3.64 -11.29 15.04
N VAL A 81 4.25 -11.77 13.96
CA VAL A 81 3.91 -11.32 12.60
C VAL A 81 2.47 -11.67 12.24
N GLU A 82 2.01 -12.88 12.57
CA GLU A 82 0.64 -13.31 12.32
C GLU A 82 -0.38 -12.46 13.09
N GLU A 83 -0.11 -12.14 14.36
CA GLU A 83 -0.95 -11.25 15.18
C GLU A 83 -1.05 -9.84 14.58
N ILE A 84 0.07 -9.26 14.15
CA ILE A 84 0.08 -7.94 13.50
C ILE A 84 -0.64 -7.99 12.15
N ALA A 85 -0.42 -9.05 11.35
CA ALA A 85 -1.09 -9.21 10.07
C ALA A 85 -2.61 -9.36 10.23
N ALA A 86 -3.07 -10.09 11.24
CA ALA A 86 -4.49 -10.30 11.55
C ALA A 86 -5.19 -9.00 12.02
N SER A 87 -4.46 -8.11 12.71
CA SER A 87 -4.97 -6.81 13.14
C SER A 87 -4.87 -5.71 12.06
N THR A 88 -4.21 -5.98 10.93
CA THR A 88 -4.10 -5.02 9.82
C THR A 88 -5.42 -4.90 9.06
N PRO A 89 -6.01 -3.69 8.94
CA PRO A 89 -7.27 -3.50 8.22
C PRO A 89 -7.17 -3.92 6.75
N ALA A 90 -8.14 -4.68 6.27
CA ALA A 90 -8.31 -4.99 4.84
C ALA A 90 -9.33 -4.06 4.18
N PHE A 91 -9.27 -3.97 2.84
CA PHE A 91 -10.29 -3.28 2.03
C PHE A 91 -11.69 -3.85 2.37
N PRO A 92 -12.70 -2.99 2.52
CA PRO A 92 -13.38 -2.86 3.80
C PRO A 92 -14.27 -4.04 4.14
N ASP A 93 -14.30 -4.31 5.45
CA ASP A 93 -15.52 -4.01 6.18
C ASP A 93 -15.21 -3.37 7.56
N PRO A 94 -15.54 -2.08 7.83
CA PRO A 94 -15.77 -0.93 6.94
C PRO A 94 -14.49 -0.08 6.69
N VAL A 95 -14.56 0.92 5.79
CA VAL A 95 -13.42 1.81 5.45
C VAL A 95 -12.92 2.56 6.71
N PRO A 96 -11.62 2.54 7.04
CA PRO A 96 -11.07 3.26 8.20
C PRO A 96 -11.37 4.76 8.17
N GLN A 97 -11.59 5.36 9.34
CA GLN A 97 -12.01 6.76 9.46
C GLN A 97 -10.93 7.73 8.96
N GLU A 98 -9.67 7.39 9.10
CA GLU A 98 -8.50 8.15 8.62
C GLU A 98 -8.53 8.25 7.09
N VAL A 99 -8.83 7.13 6.42
CA VAL A 99 -8.95 7.08 4.95
C VAL A 99 -10.14 7.93 4.48
N ARG A 100 -11.27 7.91 5.20
CA ARG A 100 -12.41 8.78 4.89
C ARG A 100 -12.05 10.26 4.99
N THR A 101 -11.25 10.62 5.99
CA THR A 101 -10.82 12.00 6.23
C THR A 101 -9.92 12.49 5.10
N LEU A 102 -8.93 11.70 4.69
CA LEU A 102 -8.06 12.03 3.56
C LEU A 102 -8.83 12.19 2.24
N ILE A 103 -9.85 11.36 2.00
CA ILE A 103 -10.73 11.49 0.82
C ILE A 103 -11.48 12.84 0.84
N GLN A 104 -11.95 13.27 2.00
CA GLN A 104 -12.67 14.54 2.15
C GLN A 104 -11.73 15.75 1.98
N GLU A 105 -10.54 15.70 2.56
CA GLU A 105 -9.52 16.75 2.41
C GLU A 105 -9.09 16.90 0.95
N ARG A 106 -8.86 15.78 0.25
CA ARG A 106 -8.51 15.79 -1.18
C ARG A 106 -9.63 16.40 -2.03
N ARG A 107 -10.89 16.10 -1.74
CA ARG A 107 -12.04 16.67 -2.45
C ARG A 107 -12.10 18.18 -2.28
N LYS A 108 -11.95 18.69 -1.05
CA LYS A 108 -11.92 20.13 -0.78
C LYS A 108 -10.80 20.82 -1.55
N TRP A 109 -9.59 20.25 -1.53
CA TRP A 109 -8.45 20.82 -2.25
C TRP A 109 -8.69 20.87 -3.77
N ASN A 110 -9.29 19.83 -4.36
CA ASN A 110 -9.62 19.82 -5.80
C ASN A 110 -10.71 20.84 -6.17
N GLU A 111 -11.69 21.07 -5.29
CA GLU A 111 -12.74 22.08 -5.46
C GLU A 111 -12.15 23.51 -5.38
N GLU A 112 -11.22 23.74 -4.46
CA GLU A 112 -10.51 25.03 -4.29
C GLU A 112 -9.57 25.35 -5.46
N GLN A 113 -8.98 24.35 -6.12
CA GLN A 113 -8.12 24.55 -7.31
C GLN A 113 -8.91 24.73 -8.63
N SER A 114 -10.21 24.45 -8.63
CA SER A 114 -11.09 24.57 -9.81
C SER A 114 -11.91 25.87 -9.83
N THR A 115 -11.70 26.77 -8.87
CA THR A 115 -12.38 28.08 -8.73
C THR A 115 -11.39 29.23 -8.91
#